data_AF-A0A0V1PWR7-F1
#
_entry.id   AF-A0A0V1PWR7-F1
#
_cell.length_a   1.000
_cell.length_b   1.000
_cell.length_c   1.000
_cell.angle_alpha   90.00
_cell.angle_beta   90.00
_cell.angle_gamma   90.00
#
_symmetry.space_group_name_H-M   'P 1'
#
loop_
_entity.id
_entity.type
_entity.pdbx_description
1 polymer ?
#
loop_
_entity_poly.entity_id
_entity_poly.type
_entity_poly.pdbx_seq_one_letter_code
_entity_poly.pdbx_strand_id
1 'polypeptide(L)' 'MTPNLSLVLNKINDITFESYDAPEITQPTDVIVEVKKTGICGSDIHYYTYGAIENFGLRSPF' A
#
# COMPACT_ATOMS: atom_id res chain seq x y z
N MET A 1 -7.75 12.12 -15.49
CA MET A 1 -6.70 11.24 -14.95
C MET A 1 -7.36 9.93 -14.54
N THR A 2 -6.74 8.79 -14.83
CA THR A 2 -7.25 7.49 -14.37
C THR A 2 -6.98 7.38 -12.86
N PRO A 3 -7.99 7.08 -12.03
CA PRO A 3 -7.80 6.94 -10.59
C PRO A 3 -6.85 5.77 -10.27
N ASN A 4 -5.87 5.98 -9.38
CA ASN A 4 -4.96 4.95 -8.90
C ASN A 4 -5.54 4.28 -7.64
N LEU A 5 -6.44 3.31 -7.85
CA LEU A 5 -7.12 2.61 -6.77
C LEU A 5 -6.13 1.76 -5.96
N SER A 6 -6.07 2.02 -4.66
CA SER A 6 -5.12 1.39 -3.73
C SER A 6 -5.86 0.81 -2.54
N LEU A 7 -5.42 -0.36 -2.06
CA LEU A 7 -5.88 -0.94 -0.80
C LEU A 7 -5.00 -0.42 0.33
N VAL A 8 -5.56 0.40 1.21
CA VAL A 8 -4.84 1.11 2.28
C VAL A 8 -5.19 0.51 3.63
N LEU A 9 -4.20 0.32 4.48
CA LEU A 9 -4.37 -0.11 5.87
C LEU A 9 -4.34 1.11 6.78
N ASN A 10 -5.51 1.55 7.28
CA ASN A 10 -5.63 2.74 8.13
C ASN A 10 -5.24 2.43 9.59
N LYS A 11 -5.64 1.26 10.06
CA LYS A 11 -5.29 0.76 11.40
C LYS A 11 -5.48 -0.74 11.41
N ILE A 12 -5.09 -1.36 12.53
CA ILE A 12 -5.34 -2.78 12.76
C ILE A 12 -6.80 -3.12 12.46
N ASN A 13 -6.99 -4.14 11.63
CA ASN A 13 -8.28 -4.64 11.14
C ASN A 13 -9.10 -3.67 10.25
N ASP A 14 -8.52 -2.57 9.78
CA ASP A 14 -9.22 -1.56 8.96
C ASP A 14 -8.47 -1.31 7.65
N ILE A 15 -9.04 -1.83 6.56
CA ILE A 15 -8.54 -1.61 5.20
C ILE A 15 -9.63 -1.03 4.31
N THR A 16 -9.27 -0.06 3.48
CA THR A 16 -10.18 0.65 2.58
C THR A 16 -9.59 0.74 1.18
N PHE A 17 -10.47 0.79 0.19
CA PHE A 17 -10.06 1.18 -1.15
C PHE A 17 -10.11 2.69 -1.27
N GLU A 18 -8.98 3.28 -1.61
CA GLU A 18 -8.80 4.72 -1.76
C GLU A 18 -8.24 5.05 -3.14
N SER A 19 -8.62 6.21 -3.67
CA SER A 19 -8.13 6.69 -4.95
C SER A 19 -7.01 7.68 -4.75
N TYR A 20 -5.86 7.41 -5.36
CA TYR A 20 -4.72 8.32 -5.39
C TYR A 20 -4.49 8.85 -6.81
N ASP A 21 -3.68 9.89 -6.92
CA ASP A 21 -3.10 10.28 -8.20
C ASP A 21 -2.07 9.23 -8.64
N ALA A 22 -1.86 9.16 -9.95
CA ALA A 22 -0.78 8.33 -10.50
C ALA A 22 0.58 8.89 -10.07
N PRO A 23 1.58 8.03 -9.77
CA PRO A 23 2.91 8.51 -9.42
C PRO A 23 3.58 9.22 -10.60
N GLU A 24 4.44 10.18 -10.30
CA GLU A 24 5.28 10.87 -11.29
C GLU A 24 6.70 10.32 -11.26
N ILE A 25 7.36 10.30 -12.43
CA ILE A 25 8.79 9.97 -12.53
C ILE A 25 9.59 11.16 -12.02
N THR A 26 10.35 10.97 -10.94
CA THR A 26 11.15 12.03 -10.32
C THR A 26 12.65 11.87 -10.58
N GLN A 27 13.09 10.63 -10.83
CA GLN A 27 14.47 10.29 -11.12
C GLN A 27 14.61 9.56 -12.45
N PRO A 28 15.78 9.63 -13.12
CA PRO A 28 16.01 8.93 -14.39
C PRO A 28 15.87 7.41 -14.32
N THR A 29 15.93 6.83 -13.11
CA THR A 29 15.83 5.39 -12.85
C THR A 29 14.42 4.93 -12.46
N ASP A 30 13.46 5.84 -12.35
CA ASP A 30 12.09 5.48 -11.98
C ASP A 30 11.34 4.88 -13.19
N VAL A 31 10.43 3.95 -12.90
CA VAL A 31 9.47 3.43 -13.88
C VAL A 31 8.08 3.37 -13.26
N ILE A 32 7.04 3.64 -14.06
CA ILE A 32 5.65 3.49 -13.65
C ILE A 32 5.18 2.11 -14.07
N VAL A 33 4.71 1.32 -13.10
CA VAL A 33 4.20 -0.04 -13.33
C VAL A 33 2.68 -0.05 -13.18
N GLU A 34 1.97 -0.50 -14.21
CA GLU A 34 0.54 -0.77 -14.13
C GLU A 34 0.34 -2.17 -13.51
N VAL A 35 -0.05 -2.22 -12.24
CA VAL A 35 -0.27 -3.47 -11.52
C VAL A 35 -1.49 -4.20 -12.10
N LYS A 36 -1.28 -5.28 -12.84
CA LYS A 36 -2.36 -6.12 -13.37
C LYS A 36 -2.90 -7.10 -12.33
N LYS A 37 -2.02 -7.69 -11.52
CA LYS A 37 -2.32 -8.68 -10.47
C LYS A 37 -1.23 -8.64 -9.41
N THR A 38 -1.61 -8.84 -8.15
CA THR A 38 -0.68 -9.08 -7.05
C THR A 38 -1.23 -10.18 -6.14
N GLY A 39 -0.34 -10.93 -5.50
CA GLY A 39 -0.70 -11.90 -4.47
C GLY A 39 -0.74 -11.24 -3.08
N ILE A 40 -1.37 -11.91 -2.13
CA ILE A 40 -1.32 -11.55 -0.71
C ILE A 40 -0.29 -12.46 -0.03
N CYS A 41 0.64 -11.87 0.71
CA CYS A 41 1.65 -12.56 1.50
C CYS A 41 1.25 -12.61 2.98
N GLY A 42 1.86 -13.53 3.75
CA GLY A 42 1.68 -13.58 5.20
C GLY A 42 2.07 -12.28 5.91
N SER A 43 3.01 -11.50 5.35
CA SER A 43 3.39 -10.18 5.88
C SER A 43 2.24 -9.17 5.81
N ASP A 44 1.45 -9.18 4.73
CA ASP A 44 0.31 -8.28 4.57
C ASP A 44 -0.75 -8.57 5.64
N ILE A 45 -0.99 -9.86 5.88
CA ILE A 45 -1.87 -10.32 6.96
C ILE A 45 -1.31 -9.93 8.33
N HIS A 46 0.00 -10.05 8.54
CA HIS A 46 0.63 -9.68 9.80
C HIS A 46 0.49 -8.18 10.10
N TYR A 47 0.63 -7.32 9.08
CA TYR A 47 0.34 -5.89 9.23
C TYR A 47 -1.14 -5.62 9.48
N TYR A 48 -2.03 -6.29 8.75
CA TYR A 48 -3.47 -6.14 8.94
C TYR A 48 -3.90 -6.50 10.38
N THR A 49 -3.39 -7.60 10.92
CA THR A 49 -3.80 -8.14 12.23
C THR A 49 -3.07 -7.49 13.41
N TYR A 50 -1.78 -7.16 13.25
CA TYR A 50 -0.95 -6.72 14.38
C TYR A 50 -0.36 -5.32 14.20
N GLY A 51 -0.48 -4.72 13.02
CA GLY A 51 0.02 -3.38 12.74
C GLY A 51 1.54 -3.25 12.80
N ALA A 52 2.29 -4.34 12.84
CA ALA A 52 3.75 -4.32 12.91
C ALA A 52 4.35 -5.66 12.49
N ILE A 53 5.59 -5.67 12.00
CA ILE A 53 6.44 -6.86 11.90
C ILE A 53 7.75 -6.54 12.64
N GLU A 54 8.02 -7.26 13.73
CA GLU A 54 9.18 -7.02 14.61
C GLU A 54 9.33 -5.53 14.98
N ASN A 55 10.45 -4.91 14.61
CA ASN A 55 10.77 -3.50 14.89
C ASN A 55 10.15 -2.52 13.88
N PHE A 56 9.41 -3.02 12.89
CA PHE A 56 8.76 -2.23 11.86
C PHE A 56 7.25 -2.12 12.15
N GLY A 57 6.90 -1.15 13.00
CA GLY A 57 5.51 -0.78 13.24
C GLY A 57 4.90 0.04 12.10
N LEU A 58 3.59 -0.09 11.92
CA LEU A 58 2.77 0.79 11.09
C LEU A 58 2.89 2.22 11.64
N ARG A 59 3.43 3.13 10.82
CA ARG A 59 3.62 4.54 11.20
C ARG A 59 2.58 5.47 10.57
N SER A 60 1.86 5.00 9.55
CA SER A 60 0.89 5.78 8.77
C SER A 60 0.07 4.84 7.85
N PRO A 61 -1.19 5.16 7.49
CA PRO A 61 -1.92 6.40 7.79
C PRO A 61 -3.00 6.25 8.86
N PHE A 62 -3.08 7.20 9.79
CA PHE A 62 -4.32 7.54 10.49
C PHE A 62 -5.25 8.31 9.55
#